data_AF-A0A397FWI7-F1
#
_entry.id   AF-A0A397FWI7-F1
#
_cell.length_a   1.000
_cell.length_b   1.000
_cell.length_c   1.000
_cell.angle_alpha   90.00
_cell.angle_beta   90.00
_cell.angle_gamma   90.00
#
_symmetry.space_group_name_H-M   'P 1'
#
loop_
_entity.id
_entity.type
_entity.pdbx_description
1 polymer ?
#
loop_
_entity_poly.entity_id
_entity_poly.type
_entity_poly.pdbx_seq_one_letter_code
_entity_poly.pdbx_strand_id
1 'polypeptide(L)'
;MKVNKKKSPPKKVVESIRKEMTNPNFPYKNICLMPNASPLEKNKHDICQKILTYKQDNKLTTEKIAKSIQLTIPETEDIFFGRIDKFTLDRLITYATNLGIILQLTETKHSSHSPTTRTKPFRPIFTASRKH
;
A
#
# COMPACT_ATOMS: atom_id res chain seq x y z
N MET A 1 18.04 31.58 -14.42
CA MET A 1 17.33 31.53 -13.12
C MET A 1 18.35 31.35 -12.00
N LYS A 2 18.48 32.29 -11.07
CA LYS A 2 19.38 32.15 -9.91
C LYS A 2 18.73 31.19 -8.91
N VAL A 3 19.26 29.97 -8.78
CA VAL A 3 18.80 29.00 -7.78
C VAL A 3 19.24 29.52 -6.41
N ASN A 4 18.28 30.02 -5.63
CA ASN A 4 18.53 30.50 -4.28
C ASN A 4 18.88 29.29 -3.41
N LYS A 5 20.17 29.12 -3.05
CA LYS A 5 20.63 28.02 -2.19
C LYS A 5 20.00 28.18 -0.82
N LYS A 6 18.93 27.43 -0.53
CA LYS A 6 18.35 27.34 0.82
C LYS A 6 19.45 26.88 1.78
N LYS A 7 19.63 27.58 2.91
CA LYS A 7 20.60 27.21 3.94
C LYS A 7 20.23 25.82 4.49
N SER A 8 21.20 24.91 4.50
CA SER A 8 21.03 23.59 5.11
C SER A 8 20.71 23.75 6.60
N PRO A 9 19.81 22.93 7.18
CA PRO A 9 19.58 22.92 8.62
C PRO A 9 20.88 22.65 9.39
N PRO A 10 21.03 23.16 10.63
CA PRO A 10 22.17 22.86 11.48
C PRO A 10 22.29 21.34 11.74
N LYS A 11 23.51 20.79 11.70
CA LYS A 11 23.76 19.35 11.91
C LYS A 11 23.11 18.81 13.18
N LYS A 12 23.19 19.56 14.29
CA LYS A 12 22.61 19.20 15.59
C LYS A 12 21.09 18.97 15.53
N VAL A 13 20.37 19.75 14.72
CA VAL A 13 18.92 19.61 14.53
C VAL A 13 18.60 18.35 13.73
N VAL A 14 19.39 18.04 12.71
CA VAL A 14 19.23 16.80 11.94
C VAL A 14 19.50 15.58 12.80
N GLU A 15 20.53 15.63 13.64
CA GLU A 15 20.89 14.56 14.59
C GLU A 15 19.76 14.29 15.59
N SER A 16 19.16 15.35 16.16
CA SER A 16 18.05 15.20 17.13
C SER A 16 16.81 14.59 16.48
N ILE A 17 16.45 15.03 15.28
CA ILE A 17 15.32 14.46 14.52
C ILE A 17 15.58 12.98 14.20
N ARG A 18 16.80 12.63 13.76
CA ARG A 18 17.17 11.23 13.50
C ARG A 18 17.04 10.37 14.75
N LYS A 19 17.54 10.86 15.89
CA LYS A 19 17.46 10.15 17.17
C LYS A 19 16.00 9.93 17.59
N GLU A 20 15.15 10.93 17.42
CA GLU A 20 13.73 10.86 17.72
C GLU A 20 13.00 9.86 16.82
N MET A 21 13.22 9.93 15.49
CA MET A 21 12.58 9.03 14.51
C MET A 21 13.07 7.58 14.61
N THR A 22 14.25 7.34 15.20
CA THR A 22 14.79 5.98 15.41
C THR A 22 14.22 5.34 16.69
N ASN A 23 13.55 6.11 17.55
CA ASN A 23 12.93 5.56 18.75
C ASN A 23 11.84 4.52 18.36
N PRO A 24 11.93 3.26 18.84
CA PRO A 24 10.95 2.23 18.51
C PRO A 24 9.53 2.59 18.96
N ASN A 25 9.39 3.42 20.00
CA ASN A 25 8.11 3.88 20.53
C ASN A 25 7.65 5.21 19.92
N PHE A 26 8.28 5.70 18.85
CA PHE A 26 7.85 6.93 18.20
C PHE A 26 6.46 6.75 17.57
N PRO A 27 5.43 7.51 18.02
CA PRO A 27 4.04 7.24 17.64
C PRO A 27 3.72 7.64 16.20
N TYR A 28 4.53 8.50 15.57
CA TYR A 28 4.30 9.06 14.24
C TYR A 28 5.16 8.36 13.15
N LYS A 29 5.15 7.03 13.16
CA LYS A 29 5.87 6.21 12.18
C LYS A 29 4.96 5.85 11.00
N ASN A 30 5.38 6.22 9.79
CA ASN A 30 4.74 5.76 8.56
C ASN A 30 5.02 4.26 8.36
N ILE A 31 3.97 3.47 8.15
CA ILE A 31 4.06 2.03 7.93
C ILE A 31 4.20 1.78 6.43
N CYS A 32 5.39 1.35 6.01
CA CYS A 32 5.62 0.90 4.65
C CYS A 32 5.08 -0.51 4.45
N LEU A 33 4.58 -0.78 3.25
CA LEU A 33 4.25 -2.14 2.82
C LEU A 33 5.50 -3.03 2.79
N MET A 34 5.32 -4.31 3.13
CA MET A 34 6.34 -5.32 2.89
C MET A 34 6.50 -5.57 1.37
N PRO A 35 7.70 -5.98 0.90
CA PRO A 35 7.92 -6.25 -0.53
C PRO A 35 6.98 -7.29 -1.14
N ASN A 36 6.53 -8.26 -0.33
CA ASN A 36 5.61 -9.32 -0.69
C ASN A 36 4.13 -9.02 -0.36
N ALA A 37 3.80 -7.75 -0.08
CA ALA A 37 2.42 -7.37 0.26
C ALA A 37 1.43 -7.84 -0.82
N SER A 38 0.31 -8.37 -0.33
CA SER A 38 -0.80 -8.85 -1.15
C SER A 38 -1.41 -7.72 -1.98
N PRO A 39 -2.13 -8.04 -3.08
CA PRO A 39 -2.85 -7.04 -3.86
C PRO A 39 -3.83 -6.22 -3.01
N LEU A 40 -4.48 -6.84 -2.02
CA LEU A 40 -5.41 -6.18 -1.12
C LEU A 40 -4.71 -5.13 -0.25
N GLU A 41 -3.57 -5.48 0.36
CA GLU A 41 -2.78 -4.54 1.18
C GLU A 41 -2.25 -3.38 0.34
N LYS A 42 -1.79 -3.66 -0.89
CA LYS A 42 -1.36 -2.63 -1.85
C LYS A 42 -2.47 -1.64 -2.16
N ASN A 43 -3.68 -2.14 -2.42
CA ASN A 43 -4.84 -1.28 -2.71
C ASN A 43 -5.24 -0.43 -1.50
N LYS A 44 -5.29 -1.01 -0.29
CA LYS A 44 -5.57 -0.25 0.93
C LYS A 44 -4.55 0.87 1.13
N HIS A 45 -3.26 0.55 0.98
CA HIS A 45 -2.18 1.51 1.16
C HIS A 45 -2.24 2.62 0.10
N ASP A 46 -2.51 2.29 -1.17
CA ASP A 46 -2.68 3.28 -2.24
C ASP A 46 -3.79 4.28 -1.92
N ILE A 47 -4.94 3.80 -1.39
CA ILE A 47 -6.03 4.68 -0.97
C ILE A 47 -5.58 5.59 0.20
N CYS A 48 -4.88 5.05 1.20
CA CYS A 48 -4.32 5.86 2.28
C CYS A 48 -3.40 6.97 1.75
N GLN A 49 -2.52 6.65 0.79
CA GLN A 49 -1.63 7.63 0.17
C GLN A 49 -2.41 8.69 -0.61
N LYS A 50 -3.44 8.30 -1.36
CA LYS A 50 -4.31 9.26 -2.08
C LYS A 50 -5.01 10.23 -1.13
N ILE A 51 -5.50 9.74 0.01
CA ILE A 51 -6.11 10.59 1.04
C ILE A 51 -5.08 11.57 1.64
N LEU A 52 -3.85 11.11 1.90
CA LEU A 52 -2.76 11.97 2.39
C LEU A 52 -2.38 13.04 1.36
N THR A 53 -2.20 12.65 0.09
CA THR A 53 -1.92 13.57 -1.02
C THR A 53 -3.02 14.61 -1.16
N TYR A 54 -4.30 14.20 -1.10
CA TYR A 54 -5.43 15.12 -1.13
C TYR A 54 -5.36 16.17 -0.02
N LYS A 55 -5.03 15.77 1.22
CA LYS A 55 -4.82 16.72 2.32
C LYS A 55 -3.71 17.72 2.01
N GLN A 56 -2.59 17.24 1.47
CA GLN A 56 -1.40 18.06 1.17
C GLN A 56 -1.67 19.07 0.04
N ASP A 57 -2.25 18.60 -1.07
CA ASP A 57 -2.56 19.42 -2.25
C ASP A 57 -3.56 20.53 -1.92
N ASN A 58 -4.56 20.22 -1.08
CA ASN A 58 -5.58 21.16 -0.65
C ASN A 58 -5.20 21.95 0.63
N LYS A 59 -4.00 21.72 1.18
CA LYS A 59 -3.49 22.36 2.42
C LYS A 59 -4.48 22.27 3.59
N LEU A 60 -5.15 21.12 3.74
CA LEU A 60 -6.17 20.91 4.74
C LEU A 60 -5.56 20.51 6.09
N THR A 61 -6.19 20.94 7.18
CA THR A 61 -5.86 20.47 8.52
C THR A 61 -6.35 19.04 8.71
N THR A 62 -5.70 18.28 9.60
CA THR A 62 -6.17 16.93 9.97
C THR A 62 -7.61 16.96 10.47
N GLU A 63 -7.97 17.96 11.28
CA GLU A 63 -9.33 18.15 11.80
C GLU A 63 -10.39 18.28 10.71
N LYS A 64 -10.07 19.00 9.63
CA LYS A 64 -11.01 19.18 8.52
C LYS A 64 -11.24 17.87 7.78
N ILE A 65 -10.18 17.10 7.52
CA ILE A 65 -10.30 15.76 6.93
C ILE A 65 -11.12 14.84 7.86
N ALA A 66 -10.78 14.80 9.14
CA ALA A 66 -11.44 13.97 10.16
C ALA A 66 -12.95 14.23 10.20
N LYS A 67 -13.36 15.51 10.19
CA LYS A 67 -14.77 15.90 10.10
C LYS A 67 -15.42 15.45 8.79
N SER A 68 -14.76 15.59 7.64
CA SER A 68 -15.31 15.19 6.34
C SER A 68 -15.54 13.69 6.21
N ILE A 69 -14.69 12.86 6.82
CA ILE A 69 -14.80 11.39 6.77
C ILE A 69 -15.40 10.79 8.05
N GLN A 70 -15.86 11.63 8.98
CA GLN A 70 -16.49 11.26 10.26
C GLN A 70 -15.63 10.34 11.13
N LEU A 71 -14.33 10.63 11.20
CA LEU A 71 -13.38 9.93 12.07
C LEU A 71 -12.85 10.86 13.16
N THR A 72 -12.27 10.27 14.20
CA THR A 72 -11.47 11.02 15.16
C THR A 72 -10.13 11.46 14.54
N ILE A 73 -9.48 12.45 15.15
CA ILE A 73 -8.14 12.89 14.71
C ILE A 73 -7.13 11.73 14.73
N PRO A 74 -7.03 10.90 15.80
CA PRO A 74 -6.10 9.78 15.82
C PRO A 74 -6.36 8.72 14.75
N GLU A 75 -7.63 8.39 14.49
CA GLU A 75 -7.98 7.45 13.41
C GLU A 75 -7.65 8.01 12.03
N THR A 76 -7.83 9.32 11.84
CA THR A 76 -7.45 9.99 10.60
C THR A 76 -5.93 9.98 10.41
N GLU A 77 -5.17 10.16 11.50
CA GLU A 77 -3.71 10.02 11.47
C GLU A 77 -3.27 8.58 11.17
N ASP A 78 -3.98 7.57 11.65
CA ASP A 78 -3.72 6.18 11.30
C ASP A 78 -3.79 5.95 9.77
N ILE A 79 -4.73 6.60 9.07
CA ILE A 79 -4.79 6.59 7.60
C ILE A 79 -3.54 7.26 7.01
N PHE A 80 -3.16 8.44 7.50
CA PHE A 80 -1.99 9.17 6.99
C PHE A 80 -0.66 8.43 7.22
N PHE A 81 -0.58 7.61 8.26
CA PHE A 81 0.58 6.76 8.55
C PHE A 81 0.50 5.38 7.89
N GLY A 82 -0.47 5.13 7.02
CA GLY A 82 -0.57 3.88 6.27
C GLY A 82 -0.86 2.65 7.14
N ARG A 83 -1.54 2.81 8.29
CA ARG A 83 -1.91 1.70 9.19
C ARG A 83 -3.09 0.89 8.65
N ILE A 84 -2.88 0.24 7.51
CA ILE A 84 -3.91 -0.44 6.71
C ILE A 84 -4.65 -1.58 7.44
N ASP A 85 -4.05 -2.16 8.47
CA ASP A 85 -4.65 -3.25 9.26
C ASP A 85 -5.85 -2.79 10.08
N LYS A 86 -5.93 -1.49 10.37
CA LYS A 86 -7.05 -0.89 11.14
C LYS A 86 -8.30 -0.65 10.29
N PHE A 87 -8.21 -0.78 8.96
CA PHE A 87 -9.29 -0.40 8.06
C PHE A 87 -9.61 -1.52 7.06
N THR A 88 -10.90 -1.68 6.79
CA THR A 88 -11.36 -2.50 5.65
C THR A 88 -11.23 -1.71 4.36
N LEU A 89 -11.14 -2.41 3.22
CA LEU A 89 -11.05 -1.76 1.91
C LEU A 89 -12.29 -0.88 1.66
N ASP A 90 -13.48 -1.39 1.97
CA ASP A 90 -14.75 -0.68 1.76
C ASP A 90 -14.83 0.64 2.53
N ARG A 91 -14.32 0.66 3.78
CA ARG A 91 -14.25 1.88 4.58
C ARG A 91 -13.31 2.91 3.95
N LEU A 92 -12.13 2.48 3.49
CA LEU A 92 -11.18 3.37 2.83
C LEU A 92 -11.75 3.96 1.53
N ILE A 93 -12.46 3.15 0.74
CA ILE A 93 -13.17 3.63 -0.47
C ILE A 93 -14.22 4.67 -0.09
N THR A 94 -15.00 4.42 0.96
CA THR A 94 -16.02 5.34 1.46
C THR A 94 -15.40 6.67 1.87
N TYR A 95 -14.30 6.64 2.63
CA TYR A 95 -13.59 7.85 3.05
C TYR A 95 -13.03 8.64 1.87
N ALA A 96 -12.41 7.97 0.90
CA ALA A 96 -11.91 8.61 -0.31
C ALA A 96 -13.05 9.26 -1.13
N THR A 97 -14.17 8.56 -1.26
CA THR A 97 -15.36 9.05 -1.98
C THR A 97 -15.96 10.28 -1.29
N ASN A 98 -16.03 10.29 0.04
CA ASN A 98 -16.52 11.45 0.82
C ASN A 98 -15.61 12.68 0.66
N LEU A 99 -14.33 12.48 0.33
CA LEU A 99 -13.38 13.55 0.03
C LEU A 99 -13.40 13.97 -1.46
N GLY A 100 -14.23 13.32 -2.30
CA GLY A 100 -14.28 13.58 -3.74
C GLY A 100 -13.08 13.02 -4.51
N ILE A 101 -12.34 12.07 -3.94
CA ILE A 101 -11.18 11.45 -4.59
C ILE A 101 -11.68 10.39 -5.57
N ILE A 102 -11.27 10.51 -6.84
CA ILE A 102 -11.58 9.52 -7.88
C ILE A 102 -10.61 8.35 -7.74
N LEU A 103 -11.13 7.14 -7.54
CA LEU A 103 -10.35 5.90 -7.51
C LEU A 103 -10.44 5.20 -8.86
N GLN A 104 -9.31 4.78 -9.40
CA GLN A 104 -9.25 3.96 -10.61
C GLN A 104 -9.21 2.48 -10.21
N LEU A 105 -10.18 1.71 -10.70
CA LEU A 105 -10.22 0.26 -10.56
C LEU A 105 -9.63 -0.36 -11.82
N THR A 106 -8.58 -1.15 -11.66
CA THR A 106 -7.99 -1.94 -12.74
C THR A 106 -8.16 -3.42 -12.43
N GLU A 107 -8.90 -4.13 -13.28
CA GLU A 107 -8.97 -5.58 -13.20
C GLU A 107 -7.65 -6.18 -13.70
N THR A 108 -6.97 -6.92 -12.83
CA THR A 108 -5.87 -7.77 -13.26
C THR A 108 -6.46 -9.12 -13.66
N LYS A 109 -6.36 -9.48 -14.94
CA LYS A 109 -6.77 -10.81 -15.40
C LYS A 109 -6.00 -11.86 -14.59
N HIS A 110 -6.72 -12.73 -13.89
CA HIS A 110 -6.13 -13.93 -13.33
C HIS A 110 -5.67 -14.80 -14.50
N SER A 111 -4.36 -14.83 -14.77
CA SER A 111 -3.76 -15.80 -15.67
C SER A 111 -3.90 -17.17 -15.03
N SER A 112 -4.91 -17.92 -15.43
CA SER A 112 -5.07 -19.34 -15.14
C SER A 112 -4.04 -20.16 -15.92
N HIS A 113 -2.75 -19.96 -15.64
CA HIS A 113 -1.76 -20.99 -15.95
C HIS A 113 -1.76 -21.98 -14.79
N SER A 114 -2.61 -22.99 -14.89
CA SER A 114 -2.47 -24.19 -14.06
C SER A 114 -1.10 -24.82 -14.34
N PRO A 115 -0.37 -25.31 -13.32
CA PRO A 115 0.75 -26.19 -13.58
C PRO A 115 0.16 -27.49 -14.13
N THR A 116 0.16 -27.64 -15.45
CA THR A 116 -0.19 -28.91 -16.09
C THR A 116 0.78 -29.95 -15.57
N THR A 117 0.27 -30.87 -14.74
CA THR A 117 0.98 -32.07 -14.35
C THR A 117 1.39 -32.79 -15.62
N ARG A 118 2.69 -32.95 -15.82
CA ARG A 118 3.27 -33.69 -16.93
C ARG A 118 2.98 -35.17 -16.71
N THR A 119 1.78 -35.60 -17.07
CA THR A 119 1.40 -37.02 -17.11
C THR A 119 2.29 -37.68 -18.15
N LYS A 120 3.22 -38.53 -17.69
CA LYS A 120 4.09 -39.32 -18.57
C LYS A 120 3.19 -40.19 -19.46
N PRO A 121 3.42 -40.25 -20.79
CA PRO A 121 2.62 -41.12 -21.65
C PRO A 121 2.88 -42.58 -21.28
N PHE A 122 1.81 -43.31 -20.97
CA PHE A 122 1.79 -44.75 -20.78
C PHE A 122 2.19 -45.40 -22.12
N ARG A 123 3.33 -46.08 -22.17
CA ARG A 123 3.74 -46.86 -23.35
C ARG A 123 3.15 -48.27 -23.22
N PRO A 124 2.31 -48.74 -24.15
CA PRO A 124 1.89 -50.14 -24.14
C PRO A 124 3.06 -51.02 -24.62
N ILE A 125 3.33 -52.10 -23.88
CA ILE A 125 4.29 -53.13 -24.26
C ILE A 125 3.60 -54.04 -25.28
N PHE A 126 3.97 -53.95 -26.55
CA PHE A 126 3.61 -54.96 -27.55
C PHE A 126 4.67 -56.07 -27.54
N THR A 127 4.31 -57.24 -27.03
CA THR A 127 5.09 -58.48 -27.19
C THR A 127 4.75 -59.09 -28.55
N ALA A 128 5.70 -59.06 -29.49
CA ALA A 128 5.59 -59.82 -30.73
C ALA A 128 6.04 -61.26 -30.48
N SER A 129 5.07 -62.17 -30.47
CA SER A 129 5.29 -63.62 -30.54
C SER A 129 5.82 -63.98 -31.93
N ARG A 130 7.05 -64.50 -32.03
CA ARG A 130 7.58 -65.07 -33.26
C ARG A 130 7.77 -66.58 -33.06
N LYS A 131 6.86 -67.33 -33.68
CA LYS A 131 6.97 -68.78 -33.89
C LYS A 131 8.18 -69.08 -34.76
N HIS A 132 8.96 -70.09 -34.40
CA HIS A 132 9.50 -71.11 -35.31
C HIS A 132 9.64 -72.41 -34.52
#